data_AF-A0A486NK20-F1
#
_entry.id   AF-A0A486NK20-F1
#
_cell.length_a   1.000
_cell.length_b   1.000
_cell.length_c   1.000
_cell.angle_alpha   90.00
_cell.angle_beta   90.00
_cell.angle_gamma   90.00
#
_symmetry.space_group_name_H-M   'P 1'
#
loop_
_entity.id
_entity.type
_entity.pdbx_description
1 polymer ?
#
loop_
_entity_poly.entity_id
_entity_poly.type
_entity_poly.pdbx_seq_one_letter_code
_entity_poly.pdbx_strand_id
1 'polypeptide(L)'
;MDSDRQPRGEGFELRTDSRGAIRAQKGIFISADGQAQAQGQVLDMEPAVSNLAEAREQMMSISGDAQKATANPADLQAQITLLEQQLTDLKKSVLLVSAPEGIALTSGEHLQVSAGHNLIATAGKNADVSVVKNLFIGVGSALSVFVRKLGIRLIANQGPLQMQAQNDVMALLARKEISIVSTEDSIEIIAKKRVTINGGGSYITLNASGIESATAGEYRTRAGYYVRREKAQHKPDIAPLANAINDDSHNIRYLCTDDNGMPMMNTPYRAFLADGSVLEGVSDGEGYTKLFTSAQIQDVLLHMIPEAINA
;
A
#
# COMPACT_ATOMS: atom_id res chain seq x y z
N MET A 1 37.53 29.78 4.96
CA MET A 1 37.54 31.24 5.12
C MET A 1 36.76 31.86 3.96
N ASP A 2 36.11 33.00 4.15
CA ASP A 2 35.55 33.82 3.06
C ASP A 2 36.60 34.80 2.48
N SER A 3 36.16 35.74 1.64
CA SER A 3 37.03 36.77 1.04
C SER A 3 37.68 37.70 2.07
N ASP A 4 37.05 37.87 3.23
CA ASP A 4 37.50 38.73 4.32
C ASP A 4 38.26 37.95 5.42
N ARG A 5 38.64 36.70 5.09
CA ARG A 5 39.33 35.76 5.97
C ARG A 5 38.55 35.38 7.23
N GLN A 6 37.23 35.54 7.23
CA GLN A 6 36.37 35.06 8.31
C GLN A 6 36.06 33.57 8.12
N PRO A 7 35.95 32.80 9.22
CA PRO A 7 35.50 31.41 9.14
C PRO A 7 34.10 31.30 8.51
N ARG A 8 33.97 30.44 7.49
CA ARG A 8 32.70 30.13 6.80
C ARG A 8 32.09 28.80 7.28
N GLY A 9 32.89 27.98 7.95
CA GLY A 9 32.59 26.59 8.31
C GLY A 9 33.87 25.77 8.40
N GLU A 10 33.77 24.61 9.02
CA GLU A 10 34.85 23.63 9.18
C GLU A 10 34.43 22.28 8.60
N GLY A 11 35.40 21.52 8.07
CA GLY A 11 35.15 20.25 7.36
C GLY A 11 35.31 20.39 5.85
N PHE A 12 34.43 19.72 5.10
CA PHE A 12 34.45 19.70 3.64
C PHE A 12 33.13 20.24 3.07
N GLU A 13 33.21 21.18 2.11
CA GLU A 13 32.07 21.74 1.38
C GLU A 13 32.24 21.44 -0.12
N LEU A 14 31.25 20.80 -0.74
CA LEU A 14 31.13 20.67 -2.19
C LEU A 14 30.02 21.61 -2.69
N ARG A 15 30.40 22.76 -3.27
CA ARG A 15 29.48 23.83 -3.72
C ARG A 15 29.64 24.15 -5.20
N THR A 16 28.51 24.33 -5.90
CA THR A 16 28.41 24.87 -7.26
C THR A 16 27.07 25.57 -7.45
N ASP A 17 27.01 26.59 -8.31
CA ASP A 17 25.74 27.22 -8.74
C ASP A 17 25.14 26.51 -9.98
N SER A 18 25.85 25.51 -10.50
CA SER A 18 25.44 24.68 -11.64
C SER A 18 25.03 23.27 -11.19
N ARG A 19 24.91 22.34 -12.13
CA ARG A 19 24.58 20.93 -11.82
C ARG A 19 25.75 20.25 -11.13
N GLY A 20 25.45 19.48 -10.09
CA GLY A 20 26.39 18.57 -9.43
C GLY A 20 25.91 17.13 -9.56
N ALA A 21 26.85 16.18 -9.57
CA ALA A 21 26.53 14.75 -9.54
C ALA A 21 27.56 14.01 -8.68
N ILE A 22 27.08 13.19 -7.75
CA ILE A 22 27.88 12.19 -7.03
C ILE A 22 27.41 10.83 -7.50
N ARG A 23 28.28 10.06 -8.15
CA ARG A 23 27.94 8.77 -8.75
C ARG A 23 29.04 7.76 -8.47
N ALA A 24 28.64 6.61 -7.92
CA ALA A 24 29.52 5.47 -7.73
C ALA A 24 28.79 4.18 -8.13
N GLN A 25 29.33 3.48 -9.14
CA GLN A 25 28.72 2.24 -9.65
C GLN A 25 28.67 1.13 -8.60
N LYS A 26 29.60 1.14 -7.64
CA LYS A 26 29.67 0.17 -6.54
C LYS A 26 28.90 0.61 -5.28
N GLY A 27 28.06 1.65 -5.39
CA GLY A 27 27.28 2.18 -4.28
C GLY A 27 27.89 3.40 -3.59
N ILE A 28 27.10 4.07 -2.75
CA ILE A 28 27.46 5.26 -2.00
C ILE A 28 27.09 5.03 -0.52
N PHE A 29 28.01 5.34 0.38
CA PHE A 29 27.77 5.40 1.82
C PHE A 29 27.95 6.85 2.29
N ILE A 30 26.90 7.43 2.89
CA ILE A 30 26.91 8.77 3.49
C ILE A 30 26.68 8.59 4.98
N SER A 31 27.63 8.99 5.82
CA SER A 31 27.55 8.78 7.25
C SER A 31 27.97 10.00 8.06
N ALA A 32 27.27 10.22 9.18
CA ALA A 32 27.67 11.12 10.26
C ALA A 32 28.29 10.37 11.46
N ASP A 33 28.59 9.08 11.31
CA ASP A 33 29.31 8.28 12.29
C ASP A 33 30.79 8.72 12.32
N GLY A 34 31.32 8.98 13.51
CA GLY A 34 32.68 9.52 13.66
C GLY A 34 33.77 8.48 13.40
N GLN A 35 34.76 8.84 12.57
CA GLN A 35 35.97 8.02 12.33
C GLN A 35 37.23 8.85 12.57
N ALA A 36 37.63 8.96 13.84
CA ALA A 36 38.71 9.82 14.28
C ALA A 36 40.03 9.48 13.55
N GLN A 37 40.68 10.51 13.00
CA GLN A 37 41.95 10.38 12.26
C GLN A 37 41.90 9.36 11.10
N ALA A 38 40.72 9.08 10.55
CA ALA A 38 40.50 8.05 9.54
C ALA A 38 41.03 6.66 9.95
N GLN A 39 40.98 6.34 11.25
CA GLN A 39 41.32 5.01 11.74
C GLN A 39 40.21 4.02 11.37
N GLY A 40 40.48 3.12 10.42
CA GLY A 40 39.56 2.07 9.96
C GLY A 40 39.46 2.00 8.44
N GLN A 41 38.46 1.26 7.94
CA GLN A 41 38.21 1.16 6.51
C GLN A 41 37.34 2.33 6.03
N VAL A 42 37.45 2.67 4.74
CA VAL A 42 36.62 3.71 4.11
C VAL A 42 35.12 3.38 4.18
N LEU A 43 34.79 2.09 4.19
CA LEU A 43 33.42 1.57 4.28
C LEU A 43 33.12 0.96 5.65
N ASP A 44 33.80 1.42 6.71
CA ASP A 44 33.43 1.01 8.06
C ASP A 44 32.02 1.52 8.39
N MET A 45 31.07 0.59 8.44
CA MET A 45 29.63 0.87 8.50
C MET A 45 28.94 0.04 9.59
N GLU A 46 29.70 -0.47 10.56
CA GLU A 46 29.18 -1.30 11.65
C GLU A 46 27.98 -0.64 12.37
N PRO A 47 27.99 0.66 12.73
CA PRO A 47 26.83 1.31 13.34
C PRO A 47 25.58 1.28 12.45
N ALA A 48 25.74 1.51 11.15
CA ALA A 48 24.64 1.52 10.19
C ALA A 48 24.04 0.11 10.00
N VAL A 49 24.90 -0.91 9.90
CA VAL A 49 24.48 -2.31 9.77
C VAL A 49 23.80 -2.79 11.05
N SER A 50 24.31 -2.40 12.23
CA SER A 50 23.71 -2.71 13.52
C SER A 50 22.29 -2.13 13.64
N ASN A 51 22.10 -0.86 13.30
CA ASN A 51 20.78 -0.22 13.29
C ASN A 51 19.77 -0.95 12.38
N LEU A 52 20.21 -1.40 11.21
CA LEU A 52 19.35 -2.17 10.30
C LEU A 52 19.06 -3.59 10.81
N ALA A 53 20.02 -4.22 11.49
CA ALA A 53 19.82 -5.53 12.11
C ALA A 53 18.80 -5.46 13.25
N GLU A 54 18.88 -4.44 14.12
CA GLU A 54 17.89 -4.20 15.18
C GLU A 54 16.49 -3.95 14.61
N ALA A 55 16.39 -3.09 13.59
CA ALA A 55 15.12 -2.82 12.89
C ALA A 55 14.51 -4.10 12.30
N ARG A 56 15.34 -4.98 11.75
CA ARG A 56 14.92 -6.29 11.23
C ARG A 56 14.41 -7.20 12.34
N GLU A 57 15.10 -7.32 13.47
CA GLU A 57 14.65 -8.16 14.59
C GLU A 57 13.29 -7.71 15.14
N GLN A 58 13.10 -6.39 15.26
CA GLN A 58 11.81 -5.81 15.66
C GLN A 58 10.70 -6.19 14.67
N MET A 59 10.97 -6.08 13.37
CA MET A 59 10.01 -6.44 12.32
C MET A 59 9.71 -7.94 12.31
N MET A 60 10.72 -8.80 12.51
CA MET A 60 10.54 -10.26 12.64
C MET A 60 9.62 -10.61 13.81
N SER A 61 9.82 -9.97 14.97
CA SER A 61 8.97 -10.21 16.15
C SER A 61 7.51 -9.80 15.88
N ILE A 62 7.29 -8.59 15.34
CA ILE A 62 5.94 -8.09 15.06
C ILE A 62 5.26 -8.93 13.98
N SER A 63 5.97 -9.27 12.90
CA SER A 63 5.46 -10.10 11.81
C SER A 63 5.11 -11.52 12.27
N GLY A 64 5.93 -12.11 13.14
CA GLY A 64 5.65 -13.41 13.75
C GLY A 64 4.39 -13.39 14.62
N ASP A 65 4.19 -12.32 15.39
CA ASP A 65 2.97 -12.14 16.19
C ASP A 65 1.73 -11.87 15.31
N ALA A 66 1.88 -11.10 14.22
CA ALA A 66 0.82 -10.86 13.24
C ALA A 66 0.35 -12.18 12.58
N GLN A 67 1.30 -13.03 12.17
CA GLN A 67 1.01 -14.34 11.59
C GLN A 67 0.25 -15.25 12.56
N LYS A 68 0.68 -15.30 13.83
CA LYS A 68 -0.04 -16.05 14.90
C LYS A 68 -1.46 -15.52 15.13
N ALA A 69 -1.66 -14.23 14.89
CA ALA A 69 -2.97 -13.56 14.95
C ALA A 69 -3.73 -13.60 13.62
N THR A 70 -3.32 -14.42 12.65
CA THR A 70 -3.95 -14.60 11.32
C THR A 70 -3.94 -13.36 10.42
N ALA A 71 -3.14 -12.34 10.75
CA ALA A 71 -2.90 -11.19 9.88
C ALA A 71 -1.79 -11.49 8.86
N ASN A 72 -1.75 -10.76 7.74
CA ASN A 72 -0.71 -10.94 6.73
C ASN A 72 0.66 -10.52 7.30
N PRO A 73 1.71 -11.33 7.14
CA PRO A 73 3.05 -11.01 7.61
C PRO A 73 3.71 -9.97 6.69
N ALA A 74 4.79 -9.35 7.19
CA ALA A 74 5.67 -8.54 6.36
C ALA A 74 6.54 -9.41 5.44
N ASP A 75 6.98 -8.87 4.30
CA ASP A 75 7.97 -9.53 3.44
C ASP A 75 9.38 -9.38 4.03
N LEU A 76 9.66 -10.21 5.04
CA LEU A 76 10.94 -10.24 5.74
C LEU A 76 12.09 -10.70 4.83
N GLN A 77 11.81 -11.54 3.82
CA GLN A 77 12.85 -12.09 2.95
C GLN A 77 13.46 -10.99 2.08
N ALA A 78 12.64 -10.10 1.53
CA ALA A 78 13.12 -8.94 0.80
C ALA A 78 13.99 -8.02 1.67
N GLN A 79 13.62 -7.83 2.94
CA GLN A 79 14.40 -7.01 3.88
C GLN A 79 15.77 -7.64 4.20
N ILE A 80 15.82 -8.97 4.41
CA ILE A 80 17.07 -9.72 4.62
C ILE A 80 17.98 -9.57 3.39
N THR A 81 17.42 -9.78 2.19
CA THR A 81 18.17 -9.65 0.94
C THR A 81 18.74 -8.23 0.77
N LEU A 82 17.94 -7.20 1.03
CA LEU A 82 18.41 -5.80 0.99
C LEU A 82 19.57 -5.57 1.96
N LEU A 83 19.44 -5.99 3.22
CA LEU A 83 20.48 -5.79 4.23
C LEU A 83 21.77 -6.55 3.90
N GLU A 84 21.70 -7.88 3.81
CA GLU A 84 22.89 -8.74 3.84
C GLU A 84 23.59 -8.85 2.47
N GLN A 85 22.81 -8.80 1.38
CA GLN A 85 23.31 -9.05 0.03
C GLN A 85 23.55 -7.77 -0.77
N GLN A 86 23.03 -6.63 -0.32
CA GLN A 86 23.09 -5.38 -1.07
C GLN A 86 23.74 -4.24 -0.27
N LEU A 87 23.27 -3.95 0.94
CA LEU A 87 23.73 -2.81 1.77
C LEU A 87 25.07 -3.07 2.46
N THR A 88 25.25 -4.22 3.13
CA THR A 88 26.53 -4.54 3.81
C THR A 88 27.68 -4.53 2.80
N ASP A 89 28.74 -3.80 3.14
CA ASP A 89 29.93 -3.56 2.31
C ASP A 89 29.64 -2.96 0.92
N LEU A 90 28.43 -2.41 0.71
CA LEU A 90 27.94 -1.97 -0.60
C LEU A 90 28.13 -3.03 -1.70
N LYS A 91 27.77 -4.29 -1.41
CA LYS A 91 27.87 -5.42 -2.35
C LYS A 91 27.15 -5.20 -3.69
N LYS A 92 26.20 -4.26 -3.75
CA LYS A 92 25.48 -3.83 -4.96
C LYS A 92 25.47 -2.30 -5.09
N SER A 93 24.96 -1.81 -6.21
CA SER A 93 24.78 -0.38 -6.49
C SER A 93 23.66 0.23 -5.63
N VAL A 94 23.95 0.48 -4.36
CA VAL A 94 23.01 0.99 -3.36
C VAL A 94 23.44 2.33 -2.78
N LEU A 95 22.51 3.05 -2.15
CA LEU A 95 22.79 4.21 -1.32
C LEU A 95 22.43 3.87 0.13
N LEU A 96 23.41 3.95 1.03
CA LEU A 96 23.19 3.84 2.48
C LEU A 96 23.46 5.20 3.13
N VAL A 97 22.51 5.69 3.92
CA VAL A 97 22.65 6.92 4.71
C VAL A 97 22.49 6.57 6.17
N SER A 98 23.46 6.96 7.00
CA SER A 98 23.49 6.70 8.45
C SER A 98 23.82 7.96 9.23
N ALA A 99 23.15 8.16 10.36
CA ALA A 99 23.50 9.20 11.32
C ALA A 99 23.07 8.77 12.73
N PRO A 100 23.95 8.82 13.74
CA PRO A 100 23.64 8.36 15.09
C PRO A 100 22.63 9.26 15.82
N GLU A 101 22.55 10.54 15.43
CA GLU A 101 21.70 11.55 16.07
C GLU A 101 20.48 11.97 15.21
N GLY A 102 20.21 11.24 14.11
CA GLY A 102 19.01 11.38 13.31
C GLY A 102 19.23 11.91 11.89
N ILE A 103 18.21 11.74 11.05
CA ILE A 103 18.18 12.16 9.65
C ILE A 103 16.88 12.94 9.42
N ALA A 104 16.97 14.10 8.77
CA ALA A 104 15.81 14.88 8.34
C ALA A 104 15.78 14.98 6.81
N LEU A 105 14.63 14.69 6.21
CA LEU A 105 14.37 14.89 4.79
C LEU A 105 13.26 15.93 4.66
N THR A 106 13.54 17.04 3.98
CA THR A 106 12.60 18.16 3.83
C THR A 106 12.56 18.65 2.39
N SER A 107 11.41 19.17 1.97
CA SER A 107 11.21 19.78 0.64
C SER A 107 10.24 20.95 0.78
N GLY A 108 10.48 22.05 0.07
CA GLY A 108 9.55 23.19 0.02
C GLY A 108 8.29 22.90 -0.81
N GLU A 109 8.34 21.89 -1.68
CA GLU A 109 7.24 21.49 -2.56
C GLU A 109 6.87 20.01 -2.30
N HIS A 110 7.35 19.09 -3.13
CA HIS A 110 7.03 17.67 -3.05
C HIS A 110 8.21 16.85 -2.52
N LEU A 111 7.91 15.85 -1.69
CA LEU A 111 8.81 14.75 -1.35
C LEU A 111 8.18 13.47 -1.88
N GLN A 112 8.82 12.83 -2.87
CA GLN A 112 8.37 11.56 -3.42
C GLN A 112 9.35 10.46 -3.02
N VAL A 113 8.83 9.39 -2.42
CA VAL A 113 9.58 8.16 -2.11
C VAL A 113 8.92 7.03 -2.90
N SER A 114 9.69 6.37 -3.75
CA SER A 114 9.20 5.30 -4.63
C SER A 114 10.20 4.15 -4.66
N ALA A 115 9.69 2.92 -4.64
CA ALA A 115 10.47 1.70 -4.81
C ALA A 115 9.76 0.80 -5.83
N GLY A 116 10.50 0.23 -6.77
CA GLY A 116 9.94 -0.73 -7.74
C GLY A 116 9.60 -2.11 -7.13
N HIS A 117 10.04 -2.35 -5.90
CA HIS A 117 9.70 -3.53 -5.10
C HIS A 117 9.05 -3.04 -3.79
N ASN A 118 9.75 -3.15 -2.65
CA ASN A 118 9.18 -2.86 -1.34
C ASN A 118 9.61 -1.48 -0.83
N LEU A 119 8.65 -0.71 -0.29
CA LEU A 119 8.91 0.43 0.59
C LEU A 119 8.77 -0.07 2.04
N ILE A 120 9.86 0.00 2.81
CA ILE A 120 9.92 -0.50 4.18
C ILE A 120 10.21 0.67 5.12
N ALA A 121 9.36 0.87 6.11
CA ALA A 121 9.55 1.85 7.17
C ALA A 121 9.44 1.17 8.53
N THR A 122 10.53 1.25 9.32
CA THR A 122 10.61 0.67 10.67
C THR A 122 10.95 1.76 11.66
N ALA A 123 10.24 1.78 12.80
CA ALA A 123 10.56 2.65 13.93
C ALA A 123 10.63 1.80 15.20
N GLY A 124 11.72 1.93 15.97
CA GLY A 124 11.88 1.21 17.24
C GLY A 124 11.01 1.72 18.39
N LYS A 125 10.35 2.87 18.19
CA LYS A 125 9.41 3.47 19.15
C LYS A 125 8.09 3.79 18.47
N ASN A 126 7.93 5.02 18.00
CA ASN A 126 6.69 5.52 17.39
C ASN A 126 6.93 5.87 15.93
N ALA A 127 5.89 5.69 15.11
CA ALA A 127 5.81 6.24 13.77
C ALA A 127 4.58 7.16 13.71
N ASP A 128 4.83 8.45 13.52
CA ASP A 128 3.78 9.48 13.44
C ASP A 128 3.62 9.93 11.99
N VAL A 129 2.41 9.77 11.45
CA VAL A 129 2.05 10.22 10.09
C VAL A 129 0.97 11.28 10.21
N SER A 130 1.30 12.52 9.87
CA SER A 130 0.39 13.67 9.97
C SER A 130 0.17 14.30 8.61
N VAL A 131 -1.10 14.56 8.26
CA VAL A 131 -1.50 15.18 7.00
C VAL A 131 -2.55 16.26 7.27
N VAL A 132 -2.33 17.47 6.75
CA VAL A 132 -3.21 18.62 6.99
C VAL A 132 -4.53 18.53 6.22
N LYS A 133 -4.51 17.93 5.03
CA LYS A 133 -5.68 17.78 4.17
C LYS A 133 -6.14 16.32 4.12
N ASN A 134 -5.66 15.56 3.16
CA ASN A 134 -6.18 14.22 2.87
C ASN A 134 -5.05 13.19 2.94
N LEU A 135 -5.24 12.14 3.74
CA LEU A 135 -4.44 10.92 3.68
C LEU A 135 -5.19 9.88 2.83
N PHE A 136 -4.55 9.40 1.77
CA PHE A 136 -5.04 8.31 0.93
C PHE A 136 -4.13 7.09 1.09
N ILE A 137 -4.73 5.93 1.33
CA ILE A 137 -4.05 4.63 1.41
C ILE A 137 -4.72 3.70 0.39
N GLY A 138 -4.09 3.55 -0.77
CA GLY A 138 -4.51 2.60 -1.81
C GLY A 138 -3.62 1.36 -1.79
N VAL A 139 -4.22 0.18 -1.77
CA VAL A 139 -3.52 -1.12 -1.81
C VAL A 139 -4.06 -1.95 -2.96
N GLY A 140 -3.18 -2.58 -3.74
CA GLY A 140 -3.59 -3.40 -4.89
C GLY A 140 -4.09 -4.80 -4.50
N SER A 141 -3.68 -5.32 -3.33
CA SER A 141 -4.00 -6.69 -2.93
C SER A 141 -4.65 -6.76 -1.54
N ALA A 142 -3.93 -6.40 -0.48
CA ALA A 142 -4.45 -6.50 0.89
C ALA A 142 -3.92 -5.37 1.79
N LEU A 143 -4.80 -4.84 2.64
CA LEU A 143 -4.44 -3.97 3.77
C LEU A 143 -4.54 -4.79 5.06
N SER A 144 -3.41 -5.01 5.71
CA SER A 144 -3.33 -5.70 7.01
C SER A 144 -2.91 -4.71 8.09
N VAL A 145 -3.74 -4.56 9.13
CA VAL A 145 -3.46 -3.69 10.29
C VAL A 145 -3.45 -4.54 11.55
N PHE A 146 -2.30 -4.65 12.20
CA PHE A 146 -2.11 -5.48 13.38
C PHE A 146 -1.55 -4.65 14.54
N VAL A 147 -2.14 -4.81 15.73
CA VAL A 147 -1.66 -4.20 16.97
C VAL A 147 -1.54 -5.27 18.05
N ARG A 148 -0.34 -5.44 18.60
CA ARG A 148 -0.02 -6.49 19.57
C ARG A 148 -0.65 -6.29 20.95
N LYS A 149 -0.80 -5.04 21.41
CA LYS A 149 -1.11 -4.75 22.83
C LYS A 149 -2.29 -3.80 23.05
N LEU A 150 -2.19 -2.55 22.58
CA LEU A 150 -3.09 -1.46 23.00
C LEU A 150 -4.36 -1.29 22.15
N GLY A 151 -4.55 -2.14 21.13
CA GLY A 151 -5.72 -2.11 20.26
C GLY A 151 -5.72 -1.02 19.19
N ILE A 152 -6.82 -0.95 18.43
CA ILE A 152 -7.02 -0.01 17.32
C ILE A 152 -8.12 0.97 17.71
N ARG A 153 -7.94 2.25 17.38
CA ARG A 153 -8.92 3.33 17.60
C ARG A 153 -9.17 4.07 16.30
N LEU A 154 -10.39 3.99 15.77
CA LEU A 154 -10.83 4.69 14.55
C LEU A 154 -11.87 5.74 14.97
N ILE A 155 -11.53 7.03 14.82
CA ILE A 155 -12.37 8.14 15.28
C ILE A 155 -12.46 9.19 14.18
N ALA A 156 -13.69 9.60 13.84
CA ALA A 156 -13.97 10.80 13.08
C ALA A 156 -14.58 11.84 14.04
N ASN A 157 -13.96 13.03 14.14
CA ASN A 157 -14.51 14.13 14.95
C ASN A 157 -15.75 14.76 14.28
N GLN A 158 -15.72 14.83 12.95
CA GLN A 158 -16.83 15.26 12.11
C GLN A 158 -16.87 14.38 10.86
N GLY A 159 -18.07 14.29 10.26
CA GLY A 159 -18.31 13.41 9.14
C GLY A 159 -18.50 11.94 9.55
N PRO A 160 -19.00 11.10 8.63
CA PRO A 160 -19.32 9.71 8.93
C PRO A 160 -18.07 8.82 8.93
N LEU A 161 -18.05 7.82 9.80
CA LEU A 161 -17.20 6.65 9.63
C LEU A 161 -17.93 5.63 8.75
N GLN A 162 -17.41 5.35 7.57
CA GLN A 162 -17.99 4.37 6.64
C GLN A 162 -17.06 3.16 6.51
N MET A 163 -17.63 1.96 6.67
CA MET A 163 -16.94 0.69 6.47
C MET A 163 -17.79 -0.15 5.52
N GLN A 164 -17.19 -0.72 4.48
CA GLN A 164 -17.89 -1.53 3.48
C GLN A 164 -17.02 -2.70 3.05
N ALA A 165 -17.63 -3.89 2.96
CA ALA A 165 -17.12 -4.99 2.17
C ALA A 165 -18.01 -5.07 0.92
N GLN A 166 -17.58 -4.44 -0.18
CA GLN A 166 -18.46 -4.19 -1.33
C GLN A 166 -18.85 -5.47 -2.08
N ASN A 167 -17.95 -6.44 -2.11
CA ASN A 167 -18.09 -7.68 -2.88
C ASN A 167 -17.76 -8.93 -2.06
N ASP A 168 -17.67 -8.82 -0.73
CA ASP A 168 -17.35 -9.93 0.17
C ASP A 168 -17.93 -9.73 1.58
N VAL A 169 -17.59 -10.62 2.51
CA VAL A 169 -18.07 -10.64 3.88
C VAL A 169 -17.39 -9.55 4.73
N MET A 170 -18.22 -8.83 5.49
CA MET A 170 -17.75 -8.06 6.64
C MET A 170 -17.89 -8.90 7.91
N ALA A 171 -16.79 -9.09 8.65
CA ALA A 171 -16.79 -9.84 9.91
C ALA A 171 -16.34 -8.95 11.08
N LEU A 172 -17.10 -9.01 12.19
CA LEU A 172 -16.78 -8.34 13.45
C LEU A 172 -16.78 -9.40 14.55
N LEU A 173 -15.60 -9.69 15.12
CA LEU A 173 -15.44 -10.68 16.17
C LEU A 173 -14.77 -10.06 17.40
N ALA A 174 -15.32 -10.32 18.57
CA ALA A 174 -14.72 -9.97 19.85
C ALA A 174 -14.79 -11.15 20.81
N ARG A 175 -13.71 -11.41 21.55
CA ARG A 175 -13.72 -12.42 22.63
C ARG A 175 -14.61 -12.02 23.80
N LYS A 176 -14.78 -10.71 24.01
CA LYS A 176 -15.61 -10.14 25.06
C LYS A 176 -16.93 -9.64 24.45
N GLU A 177 -17.11 -8.33 24.42
CA GLU A 177 -18.35 -7.69 24.02
C GLU A 177 -18.19 -6.99 22.68
N ILE A 178 -19.27 -6.96 21.90
CA ILE A 178 -19.49 -6.01 20.81
C ILE A 178 -20.61 -5.07 21.28
N SER A 179 -20.32 -3.78 21.40
CA SER A 179 -21.28 -2.76 21.80
C SER A 179 -21.59 -1.84 20.62
N ILE A 180 -22.87 -1.70 20.29
CA ILE A 180 -23.36 -0.84 19.20
C ILE A 180 -24.36 0.13 19.82
N VAL A 181 -24.03 1.42 19.82
CA VAL A 181 -24.79 2.47 20.50
C VAL A 181 -24.95 3.67 19.57
N SER A 182 -26.19 4.11 19.38
CA SER A 182 -26.53 5.44 18.87
C SER A 182 -27.01 6.28 20.05
N THR A 183 -26.41 7.46 20.26
CA THR A 183 -26.70 8.30 21.43
C THR A 183 -27.88 9.24 21.22
N GLU A 184 -28.16 9.60 19.96
CA GLU A 184 -29.12 10.65 19.62
C GLU A 184 -30.20 10.16 18.63
N ASP A 185 -29.97 9.07 17.91
CA ASP A 185 -30.84 8.59 16.84
C ASP A 185 -30.99 7.06 16.90
N SER A 186 -30.95 6.39 15.77
CA SER A 186 -31.36 5.01 15.58
C SER A 186 -30.20 4.06 15.27
N ILE A 187 -30.48 2.76 15.40
CA ILE A 187 -29.62 1.66 14.91
C ILE A 187 -30.45 0.88 13.89
N GLU A 188 -29.98 0.85 12.64
CA GLU A 188 -30.64 0.11 11.56
C GLU A 188 -29.83 -1.16 11.21
N ILE A 189 -30.49 -2.32 11.30
CA ILE A 189 -29.92 -3.61 10.89
C ILE A 189 -30.81 -4.18 9.78
N ILE A 190 -30.37 -3.98 8.54
CA ILE A 190 -31.14 -4.32 7.33
C ILE A 190 -30.42 -5.43 6.57
N ALA A 191 -31.14 -6.48 6.20
CA ALA A 191 -30.62 -7.55 5.37
C ALA A 191 -31.63 -7.94 4.28
N LYS A 192 -31.14 -8.15 3.05
CA LYS A 192 -31.98 -8.56 1.91
C LYS A 192 -32.63 -9.94 2.11
N LYS A 193 -31.94 -10.86 2.81
CA LYS A 193 -32.39 -12.26 2.96
C LYS A 193 -32.84 -12.60 4.37
N ARG A 194 -32.01 -12.31 5.38
CA ARG A 194 -32.25 -12.76 6.77
C ARG A 194 -31.45 -11.94 7.77
N VAL A 195 -32.06 -11.65 8.91
CA VAL A 195 -31.39 -11.21 10.15
C VAL A 195 -31.60 -12.29 11.21
N THR A 196 -30.56 -12.65 11.95
CA THR A 196 -30.65 -13.56 13.11
C THR A 196 -29.84 -12.99 14.26
N ILE A 197 -30.46 -12.89 15.44
CA ILE A 197 -29.81 -12.50 16.69
C ILE A 197 -29.91 -13.69 17.63
N ASN A 198 -28.78 -14.16 18.16
CA ASN A 198 -28.69 -15.37 18.98
C ASN A 198 -27.88 -15.11 20.25
N GLY A 199 -28.31 -15.71 21.37
CA GLY A 199 -27.53 -15.78 22.60
C GLY A 199 -27.96 -16.97 23.47
N GLY A 200 -26.98 -17.77 23.94
CA GLY A 200 -27.24 -18.88 24.86
C GLY A 200 -28.22 -19.93 24.34
N GLY A 201 -28.34 -20.10 23.01
CA GLY A 201 -29.29 -21.02 22.36
C GLY A 201 -30.69 -20.43 22.13
N SER A 202 -31.00 -19.24 22.64
CA SER A 202 -32.21 -18.48 22.29
C SER A 202 -31.94 -17.58 21.09
N TYR A 203 -32.94 -17.34 20.24
CA TYR A 203 -32.77 -16.48 19.07
C TYR A 203 -34.06 -15.84 18.57
N ILE A 204 -33.88 -14.80 17.76
CA ILE A 204 -34.90 -14.25 16.87
C ILE A 204 -34.37 -14.23 15.44
N THR A 205 -35.16 -14.72 14.49
CA THR A 205 -34.86 -14.72 13.05
C THR A 205 -35.96 -14.00 12.28
N LEU A 206 -35.55 -13.07 11.41
CA LEU A 206 -36.41 -12.30 10.52
C LEU A 206 -36.07 -12.65 9.07
N ASN A 207 -37.04 -13.13 8.28
CA ASN A 207 -36.85 -13.45 6.87
C ASN A 207 -38.18 -13.33 6.08
N ALA A 208 -38.15 -13.66 4.78
CA ALA A 208 -39.32 -13.58 3.92
C ALA A 208 -40.48 -14.51 4.31
N SER A 209 -40.21 -15.61 5.03
CA SER A 209 -41.22 -16.55 5.51
C SER A 209 -41.89 -16.10 6.81
N GLY A 210 -41.27 -15.20 7.58
CA GLY A 210 -41.84 -14.64 8.80
C GLY A 210 -40.82 -14.28 9.87
N ILE A 211 -41.34 -14.17 11.11
CA ILE A 211 -40.57 -13.92 12.33
C ILE A 211 -40.59 -15.18 13.19
N GLU A 212 -39.43 -15.69 13.55
CA GLU A 212 -39.27 -16.82 14.45
C GLU A 212 -38.56 -16.36 15.73
N SER A 213 -39.25 -16.48 16.87
CA SER A 213 -38.71 -16.18 18.20
C SER A 213 -38.72 -17.46 19.02
N ALA A 214 -37.55 -18.01 19.31
CA ALA A 214 -37.43 -19.35 19.89
C ALA A 214 -36.46 -19.39 21.08
N THR A 215 -36.81 -20.19 22.08
CA THR A 215 -35.97 -20.49 23.26
C THR A 215 -36.33 -21.88 23.80
N ALA A 216 -35.36 -22.56 24.40
CA ALA A 216 -35.61 -23.81 25.14
C ALA A 216 -36.14 -23.56 26.56
N GLY A 217 -36.01 -22.34 27.08
CA GLY A 217 -36.47 -21.94 28.40
C GLY A 217 -37.83 -21.27 28.38
N GLU A 218 -38.10 -20.46 29.39
CA GLU A 218 -39.32 -19.67 29.46
C GLU A 218 -39.29 -18.47 28.50
N TYR A 219 -40.35 -18.31 27.70
CA TYR A 219 -40.59 -17.11 26.91
C TYR A 219 -41.48 -16.12 27.67
N ARG A 220 -40.87 -15.13 28.34
CA ARG A 220 -41.59 -14.13 29.14
C ARG A 220 -41.78 -12.84 28.35
N THR A 221 -43.04 -12.43 28.16
CA THR A 221 -43.40 -11.12 27.60
C THR A 221 -44.05 -10.27 28.68
N ARG A 222 -43.58 -9.04 28.87
CA ARG A 222 -44.17 -8.06 29.80
C ARG A 222 -44.51 -6.79 29.02
N ALA A 223 -45.77 -6.39 29.02
CA ALA A 223 -46.25 -5.23 28.26
C ALA A 223 -47.39 -4.51 28.99
N GLY A 224 -47.42 -3.17 28.91
CA GLY A 224 -48.54 -2.36 29.38
C GLY A 224 -49.78 -2.45 28.47
N TYR A 225 -49.60 -2.86 27.21
CA TYR A 225 -50.67 -3.12 26.24
C TYR A 225 -50.17 -4.14 25.21
N TYR A 226 -51.00 -5.13 24.88
CA TYR A 226 -50.68 -6.12 23.85
C TYR A 226 -51.93 -6.47 23.05
N VAL A 227 -51.87 -6.27 21.73
CA VAL A 227 -52.95 -6.60 20.80
C VAL A 227 -52.35 -7.13 19.51
N ARG A 228 -53.05 -8.07 18.86
CA ARG A 228 -52.73 -8.47 17.48
C ARG A 228 -53.45 -7.55 16.50
N ARG A 229 -52.72 -7.01 15.53
CA ARG A 229 -53.27 -6.23 14.42
C ARG A 229 -53.19 -7.04 13.12
N GLU A 230 -53.77 -6.50 12.05
CA GLU A 230 -53.63 -7.04 10.70
C GLU A 230 -52.16 -7.04 10.24
N LYS A 231 -51.89 -7.72 9.13
CA LYS A 231 -50.54 -7.79 8.54
C LYS A 231 -49.99 -6.40 8.22
N ALA A 232 -48.70 -6.20 8.44
CA ALA A 232 -47.97 -5.02 8.00
C ALA A 232 -46.90 -5.42 6.97
N GLN A 233 -46.50 -4.47 6.13
CA GLN A 233 -45.42 -4.66 5.17
C GLN A 233 -44.54 -3.42 5.15
N HIS A 234 -43.24 -3.61 5.34
CA HIS A 234 -42.21 -2.58 5.18
C HIS A 234 -41.11 -3.13 4.28
N LYS A 235 -40.83 -2.44 3.18
CA LYS A 235 -39.77 -2.79 2.24
C LYS A 235 -38.73 -1.67 2.27
N PRO A 236 -37.63 -1.82 3.05
CA PRO A 236 -36.57 -0.82 3.03
C PRO A 236 -35.91 -0.81 1.65
N ASP A 237 -35.57 0.38 1.17
CA ASP A 237 -34.72 0.52 -0.01
C ASP A 237 -33.27 0.21 0.41
N ILE A 238 -32.62 -0.70 -0.30
CA ILE A 238 -31.24 -1.10 -0.03
C ILE A 238 -30.42 -0.64 -1.23
N ALA A 239 -29.64 0.42 -1.03
CA ALA A 239 -28.74 0.92 -2.05
C ALA A 239 -27.78 -0.19 -2.51
N PRO A 240 -27.59 -0.39 -3.83
CA PRO A 240 -26.63 -1.35 -4.33
C PRO A 240 -25.21 -0.91 -3.98
N LEU A 241 -24.36 -1.87 -3.60
CA LEU A 241 -22.92 -1.65 -3.48
C LEU A 241 -22.27 -1.62 -4.88
N ALA A 242 -21.12 -0.97 -5.00
CA ALA A 242 -20.37 -0.96 -6.24
C ALA A 242 -19.95 -2.38 -6.65
N ASN A 243 -20.02 -2.67 -7.95
CA ASN A 243 -19.56 -3.94 -8.51
C ASN A 243 -18.06 -4.15 -8.23
N ALA A 244 -17.63 -5.41 -8.23
CA ALA A 244 -16.22 -5.76 -8.17
C ALA A 244 -15.46 -5.07 -9.30
N ILE A 245 -14.29 -4.51 -8.97
CA ILE A 245 -13.34 -4.04 -9.97
C ILE A 245 -12.66 -5.29 -10.51
N ASN A 246 -12.88 -5.61 -11.78
CA ASN A 246 -12.18 -6.71 -12.43
C ASN A 246 -10.72 -6.28 -12.67
N ASP A 247 -9.78 -6.96 -12.01
CA ASP A 247 -8.33 -6.80 -12.20
C ASP A 247 -7.81 -7.63 -13.39
N ASP A 248 -8.65 -7.83 -14.40
CA ASP A 248 -8.25 -8.43 -15.68
C ASP A 248 -7.43 -7.41 -16.49
N SER A 249 -6.41 -6.80 -15.86
CA SER A 249 -5.46 -5.93 -16.53
C SER A 249 -4.58 -6.78 -17.45
N HIS A 250 -4.98 -6.83 -18.72
CA HIS A 250 -4.26 -7.49 -19.78
C HIS A 250 -3.10 -6.59 -20.19
N ASN A 251 -1.88 -7.03 -19.85
CA ASN A 251 -0.63 -6.33 -20.15
C ASN A 251 0.06 -7.03 -21.32
N ILE A 252 0.12 -6.37 -22.47
CA ILE A 252 0.70 -6.93 -23.70
C ILE A 252 1.77 -5.98 -24.24
N ARG A 253 2.89 -6.54 -24.70
CA ARG A 253 3.87 -5.86 -25.54
C ARG A 253 4.10 -6.70 -26.79
N TYR A 254 4.36 -6.05 -27.92
CA TYR A 254 4.58 -6.73 -29.19
C TYR A 254 6.05 -6.64 -29.58
N LEU A 255 6.61 -7.75 -30.06
CA LEU A 255 7.89 -7.76 -30.75
C LEU A 255 7.64 -7.41 -32.21
N CYS A 256 8.20 -6.29 -32.67
CA CYS A 256 8.07 -5.84 -34.05
C CYS A 256 9.25 -6.36 -34.87
N THR A 257 9.00 -7.14 -35.92
CA THR A 257 10.03 -7.64 -36.83
C THR A 257 9.75 -7.22 -38.26
N ASP A 258 10.80 -7.13 -39.08
CA ASP A 258 10.67 -6.98 -40.53
C ASP A 258 10.25 -8.30 -41.21
N ASP A 259 10.12 -8.29 -42.54
CA ASP A 259 9.74 -9.45 -43.36
C ASP A 259 10.73 -10.62 -43.27
N ASN A 260 11.96 -10.38 -42.79
CA ASN A 260 12.99 -11.40 -42.57
C ASN A 260 13.04 -11.88 -41.12
N GLY A 261 12.13 -11.40 -40.26
CA GLY A 261 12.09 -11.75 -38.83
C GLY A 261 13.13 -11.01 -37.98
N MET A 262 13.81 -9.99 -38.51
CA MET A 262 14.77 -9.19 -37.75
C MET A 262 14.04 -8.15 -36.89
N PRO A 263 14.38 -7.99 -35.60
CA PRO A 263 13.75 -6.99 -34.75
C PRO A 263 13.92 -5.57 -35.30
N MET A 264 12.81 -4.84 -35.42
CA MET A 264 12.78 -3.44 -35.81
C MET A 264 13.10 -2.58 -34.60
N MET A 265 14.40 -2.34 -34.35
CA MET A 265 14.89 -1.59 -33.18
C MET A 265 14.71 -0.09 -33.37
N ASN A 266 14.42 0.66 -32.29
CA ASN A 266 14.32 2.13 -32.30
C ASN A 266 13.44 2.70 -33.43
N THR A 267 12.42 1.95 -33.84
CA THR A 267 11.58 2.28 -34.99
C THR A 267 10.28 2.93 -34.49
N PRO A 268 9.91 4.13 -34.98
CA PRO A 268 8.64 4.74 -34.65
C PRO A 268 7.45 3.88 -35.09
N TYR A 269 6.39 3.88 -34.28
CA TYR A 269 5.15 3.17 -34.58
C TYR A 269 3.92 3.93 -34.11
N ARG A 270 2.78 3.62 -34.73
CA ARG A 270 1.43 3.99 -34.29
C ARG A 270 0.66 2.74 -33.89
N ALA A 271 0.15 2.71 -32.68
CA ALA A 271 -0.74 1.68 -32.17
C ALA A 271 -2.18 2.19 -32.15
N PHE A 272 -3.08 1.48 -32.79
CA PHE A 272 -4.51 1.77 -32.80
C PHE A 272 -5.19 0.80 -31.85
N LEU A 273 -5.84 1.35 -30.82
CA LEU A 273 -6.56 0.59 -29.81
C LEU A 273 -8.04 0.41 -30.20
N ALA A 274 -8.70 -0.59 -29.61
CA ALA A 274 -10.08 -0.93 -29.92
C ALA A 274 -11.10 0.18 -29.57
N ASP A 275 -10.75 1.08 -28.65
CA ASP A 275 -11.54 2.26 -28.29
C ASP A 275 -11.40 3.43 -29.29
N GLY A 276 -10.60 3.25 -30.35
CA GLY A 276 -10.32 4.24 -31.38
C GLY A 276 -9.19 5.21 -31.03
N SER A 277 -8.56 5.07 -29.87
CA SER A 277 -7.38 5.87 -29.51
C SER A 277 -6.14 5.43 -30.28
N VAL A 278 -5.24 6.40 -30.52
CA VAL A 278 -3.99 6.19 -31.25
C VAL A 278 -2.82 6.57 -30.35
N LEU A 279 -1.89 5.65 -30.15
CA LEU A 279 -0.68 5.85 -29.38
C LEU A 279 0.53 5.85 -30.30
N GLU A 280 1.40 6.86 -30.14
CA GLU A 280 2.68 6.92 -30.83
C GLU A 280 3.81 6.46 -29.89
N GLY A 281 4.73 5.67 -30.42
CA GLY A 281 5.86 5.14 -29.67
C GLY A 281 7.06 4.85 -30.56
N VAL A 282 8.15 4.45 -29.93
CA VAL A 282 9.36 3.97 -30.59
C VAL A 282 9.68 2.62 -29.96
N SER A 283 9.94 1.60 -30.77
CA SER A 283 10.34 0.29 -30.26
C SER A 283 11.68 0.37 -29.54
N ASP A 284 11.93 -0.50 -28.56
CA ASP A 284 13.18 -0.49 -27.81
C ASP A 284 14.35 -1.13 -28.59
N GLY A 285 15.51 -1.25 -27.93
CA GLY A 285 16.72 -1.85 -28.49
C GLY A 285 16.61 -3.35 -28.79
N GLU A 286 15.51 -4.00 -28.38
CA GLU A 286 15.20 -5.40 -28.69
C GLU A 286 14.01 -5.52 -29.65
N GLY A 287 13.45 -4.39 -30.12
CA GLY A 287 12.32 -4.35 -31.06
C GLY A 287 10.94 -4.44 -30.40
N TYR A 288 10.83 -4.31 -29.07
CA TYR A 288 9.53 -4.33 -28.40
C TYR A 288 8.85 -2.97 -28.37
N THR A 289 7.52 -2.96 -28.51
CA THR A 289 6.70 -1.79 -28.21
C THR A 289 6.69 -1.47 -26.71
N LYS A 290 6.21 -0.28 -26.35
CA LYS A 290 5.79 0.00 -24.97
C LYS A 290 4.70 -0.98 -24.52
N LEU A 291 4.57 -1.14 -23.21
CA LEU A 291 3.52 -1.95 -22.59
C LEU A 291 2.15 -1.31 -22.84
N PHE A 292 1.20 -2.10 -23.34
CA PHE A 292 -0.21 -1.75 -23.42
C PHE A 292 -0.95 -2.40 -22.26
N THR A 293 -1.66 -1.61 -21.47
CA THR A 293 -2.48 -2.07 -20.34
C THR A 293 -3.95 -1.84 -20.66
N SER A 294 -4.77 -2.88 -20.55
CA SER A 294 -6.21 -2.82 -20.84
C SER A 294 -6.99 -3.60 -19.80
N ALA A 295 -8.22 -3.18 -19.49
CA ALA A 295 -9.14 -3.92 -18.61
C ALA A 295 -9.78 -5.15 -19.28
N GLN A 296 -9.58 -5.35 -20.59
CA GLN A 296 -10.10 -6.48 -21.38
C GLN A 296 -9.09 -6.89 -22.48
N ILE A 297 -9.18 -8.14 -22.97
CA ILE A 297 -8.44 -8.54 -24.18
C ILE A 297 -8.90 -7.67 -25.34
N GLN A 298 -7.96 -6.99 -25.99
CA GLN A 298 -8.23 -6.17 -27.16
C GLN A 298 -7.15 -6.35 -28.21
N ASP A 299 -7.54 -6.32 -29.47
CA ASP A 299 -6.62 -6.30 -30.59
C ASP A 299 -5.96 -4.92 -30.67
N VAL A 300 -4.63 -4.91 -30.80
CA VAL A 300 -3.85 -3.71 -31.07
C VAL A 300 -3.31 -3.80 -32.48
N LEU A 301 -3.73 -2.88 -33.35
CA LEU A 301 -3.16 -2.77 -34.68
C LEU A 301 -1.91 -1.89 -34.61
N LEU A 302 -0.78 -2.43 -35.02
CA LEU A 302 0.50 -1.71 -35.07
C LEU A 302 0.84 -1.33 -36.51
N HIS A 303 1.13 -0.06 -36.73
CA HIS A 303 1.70 0.47 -37.96
C HIS A 303 3.13 0.94 -37.67
N MET A 304 4.10 0.17 -38.13
CA MET A 304 5.51 0.53 -38.08
C MET A 304 5.80 1.61 -39.13
N ILE A 305 6.55 2.64 -38.74
CA ILE A 305 6.95 3.75 -39.62
C ILE A 305 8.47 3.71 -39.77
N PRO A 306 9.01 2.74 -40.54
CA PRO A 306 10.44 2.71 -40.83
C PRO A 306 10.80 3.96 -41.64
N GLU A 307 11.88 4.65 -41.24
CA GLU A 307 12.40 5.76 -42.02
C GLU A 307 12.73 5.28 -43.44
N ALA A 308 12.27 6.03 -44.45
CA ALA A 308 12.58 5.72 -45.83
C ALA A 308 14.10 5.76 -46.02
N ILE A 309 14.69 4.61 -46.37
CA ILE A 309 16.06 4.56 -46.88
C ILE A 309 16.02 5.33 -48.21
N ASN A 310 16.54 6.56 -48.22
CA ASN A 310 16.85 7.26 -49.46
C ASN A 310 17.86 6.39 -50.21
N ALA A 311 17.41 5.79 -51.31
CA ALA A 311 18.27 5.12 -52.28
C ALA A 311 19.14 6.13 -53.05
#